data_AF-A0A127PM54-F1
#
_entry.id   AF-A0A127PM54-F1
#
_cell.length_a   1.000
_cell.length_b   1.000
_cell.length_c   1.000
_cell.angle_alpha   90.00
_cell.angle_beta   90.00
_cell.angle_gamma   90.00
#
_symmetry.space_group_name_H-M   'P 1'
#
loop_
_entity.id
_entity.type
_entity.pdbx_description
1 polymer ?
#
loop_
_entity_poly.entity_id
_entity_poly.type
_entity_poly.pdbx_seq_one_letter_code
_entity_poly.pdbx_strand_id
1 'polypeptide(L)'
;MKPMTEHEAQFRREYAAFQYTDEMRAKILDMLRLVENVMAGTRPVAALENELNARIKGEDEISYGADFLSKWGEFTLRYKPNTAYPHGIEPKSFYFQFGPYLNGVSLTQLESALGLNREPESEAVINWPNFNMHTGKTTDSTSTYQKFLRCGDFYLGITISYNADSMEEVAHPTLLKTIIIDRIPLSSERRKTRDKLFFGDLPKTGDTCQMSGIYVPVFPNEEKFAWVKQATWKNQEYGMAAGYPFQSFPWHNPKTGHTEYEPVYWQFVRKSAV
;
A
#
# COMPACT_ATOMS: atom_id res chain seq x y z
N MET A 1 0.12 -7.97 -45.70
CA MET A 1 0.74 -7.23 -44.58
C MET A 1 1.07 -5.83 -45.07
N LYS A 2 0.64 -4.78 -44.36
CA LYS A 2 1.10 -3.41 -44.67
C LYS A 2 2.58 -3.29 -44.29
N PRO A 3 3.44 -2.68 -45.13
CA PRO A 3 4.83 -2.43 -44.77
C PRO A 3 4.90 -1.44 -43.59
N MET A 4 5.80 -1.71 -42.65
CA MET A 4 6.06 -0.87 -41.49
C MET A 4 6.66 0.46 -41.94
N THR A 5 6.17 1.56 -41.37
CA THR A 5 6.70 2.90 -41.66
C THR A 5 8.08 3.09 -41.02
N GLU A 6 8.90 4.00 -41.57
CA GLU A 6 10.22 4.31 -41.02
C GLU A 6 10.13 4.85 -39.58
N HIS A 7 9.06 5.60 -39.28
CA HIS A 7 8.77 6.10 -37.94
C HIS A 7 8.50 4.96 -36.94
N GLU A 8 7.68 3.97 -37.31
CA GLU A 8 7.44 2.78 -36.48
C GLU A 8 8.72 1.96 -36.29
N ALA A 9 9.55 1.85 -37.33
CA ALA A 9 10.82 1.13 -37.26
C ALA A 9 11.82 1.83 -36.32
N GLN A 10 11.87 3.15 -36.34
CA GLN A 10 12.68 3.95 -35.43
C GLN A 10 12.18 3.83 -34.00
N PHE A 11 10.87 3.97 -33.77
CA PHE A 11 10.26 3.81 -32.45
C PHE A 11 10.59 2.44 -31.83
N ARG A 12 10.47 1.36 -32.60
CA ARG A 12 10.81 0.00 -32.11
C ARG A 12 12.29 -0.14 -31.76
N ARG A 13 13.19 0.48 -32.53
CA ARG A 13 14.64 0.49 -32.24
C ARG A 13 14.94 1.25 -30.96
N GLU A 14 14.38 2.44 -30.78
CA GLU A 14 14.55 3.24 -29.56
C GLU A 14 13.97 2.52 -28.34
N TYR A 15 12.80 1.91 -28.48
CA TYR A 15 12.17 1.12 -27.41
C TYR A 15 13.04 -0.08 -27.03
N ALA A 16 13.52 -0.87 -27.99
CA ALA A 16 14.34 -2.03 -27.71
C ALA A 16 15.72 -1.67 -27.11
N ALA A 17 16.28 -0.52 -27.46
CA ALA A 17 17.59 -0.07 -26.98
C ALA A 17 17.54 0.65 -25.63
N PHE A 18 16.36 1.11 -25.19
CA PHE A 18 16.24 1.87 -23.96
C PHE A 18 16.42 0.98 -22.72
N GLN A 19 17.17 1.49 -21.75
CA GLN A 19 17.41 0.88 -20.46
C GLN A 19 17.29 1.96 -19.39
N TYR A 20 16.64 1.64 -18.28
CA TYR A 20 16.61 2.56 -17.14
C TYR A 20 18.02 2.64 -16.53
N THR A 21 18.43 3.86 -16.16
CA THR A 21 19.67 4.07 -15.41
C THR A 21 19.46 3.79 -13.92
N ASP A 22 20.55 3.62 -13.16
CA ASP A 22 20.46 3.46 -11.70
C ASP A 22 19.81 4.66 -11.02
N GLU A 23 20.08 5.87 -11.53
CA GLU A 23 19.46 7.10 -11.02
C GLU A 23 17.94 7.10 -11.26
N MET A 24 17.49 6.68 -12.45
CA MET A 24 16.06 6.55 -12.76
C MET A 24 15.41 5.50 -11.88
N ARG A 25 16.05 4.33 -11.70
CA ARG A 25 15.58 3.28 -10.77
C ARG A 25 15.39 3.80 -9.35
N ALA A 26 16.38 4.52 -8.81
CA ALA A 26 16.31 5.08 -7.47
C ALA A 26 15.12 6.04 -7.32
N LYS A 27 14.97 6.98 -8.27
CA LYS A 27 13.83 7.92 -8.31
C LYS A 27 12.48 7.21 -8.42
N ILE A 28 12.40 6.14 -9.21
CA ILE A 28 11.18 5.31 -9.29
C ILE A 28 10.87 4.67 -7.94
N LEU A 29 11.86 4.09 -7.24
CA LEU A 29 11.64 3.48 -5.93
C LEU A 29 11.18 4.50 -4.87
N ASP A 30 11.78 5.69 -4.85
CA ASP A 30 11.37 6.78 -3.95
C ASP A 30 9.93 7.25 -4.25
N MET A 31 9.57 7.35 -5.53
CA MET A 31 8.23 7.68 -5.96
C MET A 31 7.23 6.57 -5.59
N LEU A 32 7.56 5.30 -5.74
CA LEU A 32 6.72 4.18 -5.31
C LEU A 32 6.41 4.23 -3.81
N ARG A 33 7.41 4.59 -3.00
CA ARG A 33 7.22 4.84 -1.58
C ARG A 33 6.28 6.02 -1.32
N LEU A 34 6.40 7.10 -2.09
CA LEU A 34 5.46 8.23 -1.98
C LEU A 34 4.03 7.82 -2.34
N VAL A 35 3.86 7.04 -3.41
CA VAL A 35 2.54 6.53 -3.81
C VAL A 35 1.97 5.63 -2.72
N GLU A 36 2.75 4.71 -2.14
CA GLU A 36 2.31 3.89 -1.01
C GLU A 36 1.78 4.77 0.13
N ASN A 37 2.50 5.82 0.52
CA ASN A 37 2.05 6.77 1.55
C ASN A 37 0.74 7.49 1.19
N VAL A 38 0.61 7.95 -0.06
CA VAL A 38 -0.63 8.57 -0.53
C VAL A 38 -1.79 7.57 -0.53
N MET A 39 -1.52 6.35 -1.00
CA MET A 39 -2.48 5.24 -1.00
C MET A 39 -2.82 4.80 0.43
N ALA A 40 -1.90 4.83 1.39
CA ALA A 40 -2.18 4.55 2.80
C ALA A 40 -2.97 5.69 3.47
N GLY A 41 -2.97 6.89 2.86
CA GLY A 41 -3.62 8.07 3.40
C GLY A 41 -2.78 8.82 4.43
N THR A 42 -1.48 8.52 4.51
CA THR A 42 -0.50 9.23 5.36
C THR A 42 -0.03 10.54 4.71
N ARG A 43 -0.20 10.67 3.39
CA ARG A 43 0.04 11.89 2.62
C ARG A 43 -1.13 12.25 1.70
N PRO A 44 -1.36 13.54 1.40
CA PRO A 44 -2.37 13.97 0.43
C PRO A 44 -1.92 13.67 -1.00
N VAL A 45 -2.87 13.53 -1.94
CA VAL A 45 -2.55 13.33 -3.37
C VAL A 45 -1.77 14.51 -3.96
N ALA A 46 -1.96 15.73 -3.44
CA ALA A 46 -1.15 16.90 -3.83
C ALA A 46 0.37 16.68 -3.66
N ALA A 47 0.78 15.77 -2.77
CA ALA A 47 2.19 15.41 -2.65
C ALA A 47 2.72 14.68 -3.90
N LEU A 48 1.88 13.90 -4.60
CA LEU A 48 2.23 13.31 -5.90
C LEU A 48 2.27 14.36 -6.99
N GLU A 49 1.32 15.30 -7.00
CA GLU A 49 1.27 16.37 -8.00
C GLU A 49 2.48 17.31 -7.94
N ASN A 50 3.17 17.40 -6.79
CA ASN A 50 4.42 18.16 -6.67
C ASN A 50 5.63 17.43 -7.29
N GLU A 51 5.61 16.09 -7.30
CA GLU A 51 6.72 15.26 -7.79
C GLU A 51 6.49 14.78 -9.23
N LEU A 52 5.23 14.73 -9.66
CA LEU A 52 4.79 14.19 -10.93
C LEU A 52 4.01 15.22 -11.72
N ASN A 53 4.32 15.33 -13.01
CA ASN A 53 3.62 16.22 -13.93
C ASN A 53 2.33 15.54 -14.41
N ALA A 54 1.17 16.09 -14.06
CA ALA A 54 -0.12 15.62 -14.59
C ALA A 54 -0.17 15.84 -16.11
N ARG A 55 -0.34 14.75 -16.86
CA ARG A 55 -0.45 14.76 -18.33
C ARG A 55 -1.90 14.86 -18.79
N ILE A 56 -2.80 14.13 -18.13
CA ILE A 56 -4.23 14.08 -18.45
C ILE A 56 -5.01 14.03 -17.14
N LYS A 57 -6.03 14.86 -17.00
CA LYS A 57 -6.95 14.87 -15.86
C LYS A 57 -8.36 14.60 -16.34
N GLY A 58 -8.85 13.40 -16.06
CA GLY A 58 -10.22 12.97 -16.27
C GLY A 58 -11.08 13.14 -15.02
N GLU A 59 -12.36 12.77 -15.14
CA GLU A 59 -13.35 12.87 -14.06
C GLU A 59 -13.07 11.91 -12.89
N ASP A 60 -12.41 10.77 -13.16
CA ASP A 60 -12.08 9.73 -12.18
C ASP A 60 -10.65 9.19 -12.30
N GLU A 61 -9.84 9.74 -13.19
CA GLU A 61 -8.45 9.35 -13.41
C GLU A 61 -7.50 10.53 -13.65
N ILE A 62 -6.25 10.37 -13.23
CA ILE A 62 -5.16 11.28 -13.53
C ILE A 62 -4.00 10.45 -14.07
N SER A 63 -3.60 10.70 -15.32
CA SER A 63 -2.35 10.17 -15.86
C SER A 63 -1.22 11.14 -15.59
N TYR A 64 -0.13 10.63 -15.03
CA TYR A 64 1.08 11.36 -14.70
C TYR A 64 2.24 10.91 -15.58
N GLY A 65 3.17 11.84 -15.79
CA GLY A 65 4.52 11.54 -16.24
C GLY A 65 5.55 12.27 -15.38
N ALA A 66 6.81 11.90 -15.56
CA ALA A 66 7.94 12.60 -14.96
C ALA A 66 9.19 12.37 -15.82
N ASP A 67 10.15 13.27 -15.72
CA ASP A 67 11.36 13.23 -16.56
C ASP A 67 12.16 11.93 -16.36
N PHE A 68 12.21 11.43 -15.12
CA PHE A 68 12.88 10.17 -14.78
C PHE A 68 12.15 8.91 -15.27
N LEU A 69 10.93 9.04 -15.81
CA LEU A 69 10.20 7.95 -16.46
C LEU A 69 10.41 7.93 -17.97
N SER A 70 11.08 8.96 -18.50
CA SER A 70 11.18 9.23 -19.93
C SER A 70 9.80 9.32 -20.61
N LYS A 71 9.77 9.21 -21.94
CA LYS A 71 8.52 9.10 -22.71
C LYS A 71 7.85 7.73 -22.60
N TRP A 72 8.49 6.78 -21.93
CA TRP A 72 8.12 5.38 -21.98
C TRP A 72 7.36 4.84 -20.76
N GLY A 73 7.48 5.49 -19.59
CA GLY A 73 6.66 5.19 -18.42
C GLY A 73 5.39 6.05 -18.37
N GLU A 74 4.30 5.43 -17.94
CA GLU A 74 3.05 6.13 -17.60
C GLU A 74 2.50 5.60 -16.28
N PHE A 75 1.99 6.54 -15.48
CA PHE A 75 1.39 6.28 -14.18
C PHE A 75 -0.04 6.78 -14.19
N THR A 76 -0.97 5.98 -13.69
CA THR A 76 -2.39 6.35 -13.65
C THR A 76 -2.92 6.21 -12.24
N LEU A 77 -3.42 7.31 -11.69
CA LEU A 77 -4.18 7.31 -10.46
C LEU A 77 -5.66 7.30 -10.78
N ARG A 78 -6.39 6.28 -10.34
CA ARG A 78 -7.86 6.34 -10.27
C ARG A 78 -8.29 6.85 -8.91
N TYR A 79 -9.30 7.69 -8.90
CA TYR A 79 -9.79 8.33 -7.69
C TYR A 79 -11.31 8.44 -7.69
N LYS A 80 -11.85 8.90 -6.57
CA LYS A 80 -13.22 9.45 -6.49
C LYS A 80 -13.16 10.79 -5.78
N PRO A 81 -14.12 11.69 -6.02
CA PRO A 81 -14.28 12.88 -5.20
C PRO A 81 -14.33 12.49 -3.73
N ASN A 82 -13.59 13.21 -2.89
CA ASN A 82 -13.62 13.01 -1.46
C ASN A 82 -14.87 13.68 -0.90
N THR A 83 -15.80 12.90 -0.38
CA THR A 83 -17.07 13.40 0.16
C THR A 83 -16.90 14.30 1.39
N ALA A 84 -15.75 14.22 2.08
CA ALA A 84 -15.44 15.02 3.25
C ALA A 84 -14.72 16.35 2.92
N TYR A 85 -14.18 16.50 1.71
CA TYR A 85 -13.43 17.70 1.32
C TYR A 85 -13.86 18.18 -0.08
N PRO A 86 -14.42 19.40 -0.22
CA PRO A 86 -14.98 19.91 -1.47
C PRO A 86 -14.03 19.95 -2.68
N HIS A 87 -12.72 19.79 -2.46
CA HIS A 87 -11.69 19.70 -3.49
C HIS A 87 -10.70 18.54 -3.25
N GLY A 88 -11.01 17.67 -2.29
CA GLY A 88 -10.18 16.50 -2.02
C GLY A 88 -10.50 15.38 -3.00
N ILE A 89 -9.50 14.57 -3.29
CA ILE A 89 -9.67 13.30 -4.01
C ILE A 89 -9.30 12.14 -3.08
N GLU A 90 -10.10 11.08 -3.12
CA GLU A 90 -9.81 9.84 -2.42
C GLU A 90 -9.26 8.85 -3.45
N PRO A 91 -7.96 8.48 -3.36
CA PRO A 91 -7.37 7.59 -4.33
C PRO A 91 -7.96 6.18 -4.17
N LYS A 92 -8.23 5.50 -5.28
CA LYS A 92 -8.80 4.15 -5.33
C LYS A 92 -7.76 3.13 -5.75
N SER A 93 -7.09 3.39 -6.86
CA SER A 93 -6.02 2.54 -7.35
C SER A 93 -4.94 3.36 -8.02
N PHE A 94 -3.72 2.87 -7.96
CA PHE A 94 -2.59 3.42 -8.67
C PHE A 94 -1.98 2.35 -9.55
N TYR A 95 -1.86 2.63 -10.83
CA TYR A 95 -1.33 1.72 -11.84
C TYR A 95 -0.02 2.28 -12.40
N PHE A 96 0.99 1.41 -12.44
CA PHE A 96 2.28 1.69 -13.02
C PHE A 96 2.51 0.75 -14.19
N GLN A 97 2.80 1.33 -15.36
CA GLN A 97 3.27 0.57 -16.50
C GLN A 97 4.63 1.10 -16.95
N PHE A 98 5.60 0.18 -17.00
CA PHE A 98 6.94 0.49 -17.46
C PHE A 98 7.08 0.06 -18.93
N GLY A 99 7.14 1.04 -19.82
CA GLY A 99 7.65 0.85 -21.17
C GLY A 99 9.10 1.33 -21.23
N PRO A 100 9.97 0.64 -21.99
CA PRO A 100 10.25 -0.78 -21.80
C PRO A 100 10.22 -1.24 -20.33
N TYR A 101 10.32 -2.54 -20.07
CA TYR A 101 10.30 -3.05 -18.68
C TYR A 101 11.40 -2.41 -17.82
N LEU A 102 11.08 -2.14 -16.57
CA LEU A 102 12.05 -1.61 -15.62
C LEU A 102 13.03 -2.72 -15.23
N ASN A 103 14.24 -2.65 -15.79
CA ASN A 103 15.29 -3.64 -15.60
C ASN A 103 16.06 -3.42 -14.29
N GLY A 104 16.47 -4.52 -13.65
CA GLY A 104 17.40 -4.49 -12.51
C GLY A 104 16.76 -4.12 -11.17
N VAL A 105 15.44 -4.27 -11.05
CA VAL A 105 14.71 -4.08 -9.78
C VAL A 105 14.17 -5.41 -9.28
N SER A 106 14.75 -5.91 -8.18
CA SER A 106 14.32 -7.17 -7.56
C SER A 106 13.06 -7.00 -6.70
N LEU A 107 12.37 -8.12 -6.45
CA LEU A 107 11.21 -8.14 -5.55
C LEU A 107 11.59 -7.63 -4.16
N THR A 108 12.76 -8.01 -3.63
CA THR A 108 13.23 -7.56 -2.31
C THR A 108 13.44 -6.04 -2.24
N GLN A 109 13.93 -5.41 -3.31
CA GLN A 109 14.03 -3.95 -3.37
C GLN A 109 12.64 -3.29 -3.34
N LEU A 110 11.67 -3.84 -4.09
CA LEU A 110 10.29 -3.37 -4.05
C LEU A 110 9.63 -3.60 -2.69
N GLU A 111 9.86 -4.75 -2.07
CA GLU A 111 9.34 -5.06 -0.73
C GLU A 111 9.88 -4.08 0.32
N SER A 112 11.15 -3.70 0.21
CA SER A 112 11.74 -2.68 1.07
C SER A 112 11.13 -1.30 0.80
N ALA A 113 11.07 -0.88 -0.48
CA ALA A 113 10.58 0.45 -0.87
C ALA A 113 9.11 0.67 -0.51
N LEU A 114 8.26 -0.34 -0.72
CA LEU A 114 6.83 -0.33 -0.43
C LEU A 114 6.52 -0.75 1.01
N GLY A 115 7.52 -1.00 1.87
CA GLY A 115 7.30 -1.37 3.27
C GLY A 115 6.56 -2.69 3.46
N LEU A 116 6.64 -3.59 2.48
CA LEU A 116 5.93 -4.86 2.46
C LEU A 116 6.35 -5.75 3.62
N ASN A 117 7.63 -5.77 3.99
CA ASN A 117 8.14 -6.65 5.06
C ASN A 117 7.64 -6.30 6.47
N ARG A 118 6.81 -5.27 6.62
CA ARG A 118 6.21 -4.86 7.90
C ARG A 118 5.09 -5.78 8.37
N GLU A 119 4.41 -6.47 7.45
CA GLU A 119 3.23 -7.27 7.77
C GLU A 119 3.56 -8.77 7.65
N PRO A 120 3.47 -9.56 8.75
CA PRO A 120 3.90 -10.96 8.78
C PRO A 120 2.94 -11.93 8.05
N GLU A 121 1.70 -11.52 7.75
CA GLU A 121 0.64 -12.43 7.26
C GLU A 121 0.21 -12.19 5.81
N SER A 122 0.94 -11.36 5.06
CA SER A 122 0.71 -11.27 3.62
C SER A 122 1.19 -12.54 2.93
N GLU A 123 0.29 -13.43 2.55
CA GLU A 123 0.65 -14.54 1.67
C GLU A 123 0.94 -14.00 0.27
N ALA A 124 2.21 -14.05 -0.13
CA ALA A 124 2.63 -13.77 -1.49
C ALA A 124 2.16 -14.90 -2.40
N VAL A 125 1.12 -14.65 -3.20
CA VAL A 125 0.72 -15.60 -4.24
C VAL A 125 1.56 -15.33 -5.48
N ILE A 126 2.45 -16.27 -5.82
CA ILE A 126 3.18 -16.26 -7.10
C ILE A 126 2.38 -17.03 -8.13
N ASN A 127 1.77 -16.30 -9.07
CA ASN A 127 1.15 -16.92 -10.25
C ASN A 127 2.23 -17.18 -11.31
N TRP A 128 2.44 -18.43 -11.67
CA TRP A 128 3.34 -18.84 -12.75
C TRP A 128 2.58 -18.81 -14.08
N PRO A 129 3.21 -18.48 -15.22
CA PRO A 129 2.57 -18.54 -16.53
C PRO A 129 1.82 -19.85 -16.82
N ASN A 130 0.71 -19.72 -17.55
CA ASN A 130 0.11 -20.86 -18.23
C ASN A 130 1.05 -21.37 -19.33
N PHE A 131 1.54 -22.60 -19.15
CA PHE A 131 2.47 -23.25 -20.06
C PHE A 131 1.72 -23.77 -21.30
N ASN A 132 2.10 -23.33 -22.50
CA ASN A 132 1.67 -23.97 -23.73
C ASN A 132 2.52 -25.24 -23.98
N MET A 133 2.00 -26.38 -23.52
CA MET A 133 2.64 -27.69 -23.62
C MET A 133 3.05 -28.10 -25.05
N HIS A 134 2.45 -27.51 -26.08
CA HIS A 134 2.69 -27.90 -27.47
C HIS A 134 3.80 -27.10 -28.16
N THR A 135 4.15 -25.92 -27.66
CA THR A 135 5.16 -25.05 -28.31
C THR A 135 6.43 -24.87 -27.49
N GLY A 136 6.43 -25.25 -26.21
CA GLY A 136 7.55 -25.04 -25.28
C GLY A 136 7.89 -23.57 -25.04
N LYS A 137 7.12 -22.65 -25.63
CA LYS A 137 7.25 -21.20 -25.47
C LYS A 137 6.28 -20.75 -24.39
N THR A 138 6.77 -19.94 -23.47
CA THR A 138 5.91 -19.19 -22.57
C THR A 138 5.32 -18.03 -23.36
N THR A 139 4.00 -18.03 -23.54
CA THR A 139 3.30 -16.84 -24.05
C THR A 139 2.98 -15.97 -22.85
N ASP A 140 3.64 -14.81 -22.74
CA ASP A 140 3.44 -13.82 -21.67
C ASP A 140 3.61 -14.39 -20.26
N SER A 141 4.84 -14.83 -19.91
CA SER A 141 5.15 -15.15 -18.51
C SER A 141 5.04 -13.92 -17.63
N THR A 142 4.00 -13.88 -16.81
CA THR A 142 3.92 -12.89 -15.74
C THR A 142 4.04 -13.57 -14.40
N SER A 143 5.16 -13.38 -13.70
CA SER A 143 5.24 -13.65 -12.26
C SER A 143 4.49 -12.53 -11.57
N THR A 144 3.37 -12.86 -10.91
CA THR A 144 2.58 -11.87 -10.16
C THR A 144 2.80 -12.10 -8.68
N TYR A 145 3.10 -11.06 -7.92
CA TYR A 145 3.17 -11.06 -6.46
C TYR A 145 2.05 -10.20 -5.92
N GLN A 146 1.24 -10.74 -5.00
CA GLN A 146 0.17 -9.98 -4.33
C GLN A 146 0.40 -9.88 -2.82
N LYS A 147 0.23 -8.69 -2.25
CA LYS A 147 0.40 -8.43 -0.81
C LYS A 147 -0.59 -7.40 -0.28
N PHE A 148 -0.94 -7.53 1.00
CA PHE A 148 -1.83 -6.61 1.69
C PHE A 148 -1.10 -5.82 2.78
N LEU A 149 -1.18 -4.49 2.74
CA LEU A 149 -0.75 -3.62 3.84
C LEU A 149 -1.96 -3.11 4.62
N ARG A 150 -1.84 -3.04 5.95
CA ARG A 150 -2.89 -2.53 6.84
C ARG A 150 -2.94 -1.01 6.83
N CYS A 151 -4.11 -0.45 6.52
CA CYS A 151 -4.32 1.01 6.52
C CYS A 151 -5.69 1.36 7.11
N GLY A 152 -5.81 1.38 8.45
CA GLY A 152 -7.04 1.80 9.13
C GLY A 152 -8.28 1.01 8.69
N ASP A 153 -9.14 1.60 7.86
CA ASP A 153 -10.40 1.01 7.38
C ASP A 153 -10.30 0.20 6.08
N PHE A 154 -9.11 0.10 5.49
CA PHE A 154 -8.88 -0.66 4.25
C PHE A 154 -7.54 -1.41 4.31
N TYR A 155 -7.34 -2.28 3.30
CA TYR A 155 -6.02 -2.78 2.94
C TYR A 155 -5.53 -2.13 1.67
N LEU A 156 -4.22 -2.02 1.53
CA LEU A 156 -3.59 -1.84 0.22
C LEU A 156 -3.29 -3.19 -0.38
N GLY A 157 -3.99 -3.57 -1.44
CA GLY A 157 -3.61 -4.69 -2.30
C GLY A 157 -2.53 -4.24 -3.26
N ILE A 158 -1.36 -4.86 -3.19
CA ILE A 158 -0.20 -4.52 -4.03
C ILE A 158 0.07 -5.70 -4.94
N THR A 159 -0.07 -5.50 -6.24
CA THR A 159 0.15 -6.49 -7.29
C THR A 159 1.35 -6.07 -8.11
N ILE A 160 2.42 -6.86 -8.09
CA ILE A 160 3.64 -6.63 -8.84
C ILE A 160 3.73 -7.68 -9.94
N SER A 161 3.90 -7.27 -11.19
CA SER A 161 4.03 -8.19 -12.31
C SER A 161 5.38 -8.00 -12.99
N TYR A 162 6.09 -9.10 -13.17
CA TYR A 162 7.34 -9.15 -13.93
C TYR A 162 7.14 -9.83 -15.26
N ASN A 163 7.91 -9.45 -16.28
CA ASN A 163 8.12 -10.28 -17.46
C ASN A 163 9.17 -11.34 -17.14
N ALA A 164 8.98 -12.57 -17.63
CA ALA A 164 9.97 -13.63 -17.55
C ALA A 164 10.11 -14.34 -18.89
N ASP A 165 11.30 -14.36 -19.46
CA ASP A 165 11.54 -14.98 -20.76
C ASP A 165 11.94 -16.46 -20.62
N SER A 166 12.19 -16.93 -19.39
CA SER A 166 12.43 -18.34 -19.06
C SER A 166 11.87 -18.74 -17.69
N MET A 167 11.78 -20.05 -17.42
CA MET A 167 11.40 -20.58 -16.09
C MET A 167 12.40 -20.23 -14.99
N GLU A 168 13.69 -20.16 -15.29
CA GLU A 168 14.70 -19.72 -14.32
C GLU A 168 14.50 -18.25 -13.93
N GLU A 169 14.09 -17.41 -14.88
CA GLU A 169 13.76 -16.00 -14.62
C GLU A 169 12.46 -15.84 -13.83
N VAL A 170 11.52 -16.78 -13.88
CA VAL A 170 10.29 -16.69 -13.05
C VAL A 170 10.61 -16.77 -11.56
N ALA A 171 11.67 -17.51 -11.17
CA ALA A 171 12.10 -17.62 -9.78
C ALA A 171 12.82 -16.35 -9.27
N HIS A 172 13.50 -15.63 -10.16
CA HIS A 172 14.25 -14.42 -9.84
C HIS A 172 14.05 -13.32 -10.90
N PRO A 173 12.82 -12.80 -11.06
CA PRO A 173 12.52 -11.91 -12.14
C PRO A 173 13.10 -10.52 -11.88
N THR A 174 13.64 -9.90 -12.94
CA THR A 174 14.29 -8.58 -12.86
C THR A 174 13.74 -7.55 -13.85
N LEU A 175 12.83 -7.98 -14.74
CA LEU A 175 12.18 -7.14 -15.74
C LEU A 175 10.78 -6.78 -15.25
N LEU A 176 10.69 -5.72 -14.46
CA LEU A 176 9.43 -5.29 -13.87
C LEU A 176 8.51 -4.67 -14.94
N LYS A 177 7.31 -5.23 -15.08
CA LYS A 177 6.33 -4.85 -16.10
C LYS A 177 5.32 -3.85 -15.56
N THR A 178 4.64 -4.20 -14.47
CA THR A 178 3.62 -3.35 -13.87
C THR A 178 3.61 -3.46 -12.35
N ILE A 179 3.14 -2.40 -11.70
CA ILE A 179 2.71 -2.44 -10.30
C ILE A 179 1.29 -1.90 -10.23
N ILE A 180 0.44 -2.49 -9.39
CA ILE A 180 -0.90 -2.00 -9.08
C ILE A 180 -1.00 -1.90 -7.57
N ILE A 181 -1.48 -0.77 -7.06
CA ILE A 181 -1.76 -0.55 -5.65
C ILE A 181 -3.24 -0.19 -5.53
N ASP A 182 -4.04 -1.02 -4.87
CA ASP A 182 -5.49 -0.87 -4.75
C ASP A 182 -5.89 -0.65 -3.29
N ARG A 183 -6.80 0.30 -3.03
CA ARG A 183 -7.50 0.38 -1.76
C ARG A 183 -8.66 -0.61 -1.73
N ILE A 184 -8.63 -1.54 -0.80
CA ILE A 184 -9.65 -2.56 -0.60
C ILE A 184 -10.35 -2.29 0.73
N PRO A 185 -11.56 -1.72 0.73
CA PRO A 185 -12.31 -1.45 1.96
C PRO A 185 -12.57 -2.73 2.75
N LEU A 186 -12.47 -2.64 4.07
CA LEU A 186 -12.71 -3.79 4.94
C LEU A 186 -14.15 -3.84 5.43
N SER A 187 -14.79 -5.00 5.22
CA SER A 187 -16.04 -5.32 5.91
C SER A 187 -15.80 -5.38 7.43
N SER A 188 -16.86 -5.21 8.22
CA SER A 188 -16.77 -5.28 9.68
C SER A 188 -16.21 -6.62 10.16
N GLU A 189 -16.58 -7.72 9.51
CA GLU A 189 -16.04 -9.06 9.83
C GLU A 189 -14.55 -9.18 9.47
N ARG A 190 -14.12 -8.66 8.31
CA ARG A 190 -12.69 -8.66 7.95
C ARG A 190 -11.87 -7.79 8.90
N ARG A 191 -12.42 -6.65 9.37
CA ARG A 191 -11.78 -5.84 10.42
C ARG A 191 -11.63 -6.63 11.72
N LYS A 192 -12.67 -7.35 12.17
CA LYS A 192 -12.58 -8.19 13.37
C LYS A 192 -11.54 -9.30 13.23
N THR A 193 -11.54 -10.05 12.13
CA THR A 193 -10.57 -11.13 11.89
C THR A 193 -9.15 -10.59 11.89
N ARG A 194 -8.91 -9.49 11.15
CA ARG A 194 -7.63 -8.79 11.15
C ARG A 194 -7.22 -8.39 12.56
N ASP A 195 -8.09 -7.65 13.25
CA ASP A 195 -7.76 -7.10 14.55
C ASP A 195 -7.46 -8.23 15.55
N LYS A 196 -8.17 -9.36 15.48
CA LYS A 196 -7.85 -10.56 16.27
C LYS A 196 -6.49 -11.17 15.92
N LEU A 197 -6.05 -11.14 14.67
CA LEU A 197 -4.74 -11.67 14.27
C LEU A 197 -3.60 -10.80 14.83
N PHE A 198 -3.74 -9.47 14.73
CA PHE A 198 -2.69 -8.54 15.18
C PHE A 198 -2.70 -8.24 16.66
N PHE A 199 -3.89 -8.17 17.26
CA PHE A 199 -4.07 -7.85 18.67
C PHE A 199 -4.39 -9.09 19.50
N GLY A 200 -4.44 -10.29 18.91
CA GLY A 200 -4.77 -11.52 19.62
C GLY A 200 -6.09 -11.42 20.37
N ASP A 201 -6.08 -11.93 21.60
CA ASP A 201 -7.18 -11.79 22.55
C ASP A 201 -7.00 -10.58 23.48
N LEU A 202 -6.30 -9.52 23.02
CA LEU A 202 -6.21 -8.29 23.79
C LEU A 202 -7.63 -7.78 24.07
N PRO A 203 -7.95 -7.45 25.33
CA PRO A 203 -9.27 -6.98 25.69
C PRO A 203 -9.56 -5.70 24.93
N LYS A 204 -10.78 -5.63 24.39
CA LYS A 204 -11.27 -4.45 23.71
C LYS A 204 -11.91 -3.53 24.74
N THR A 205 -11.84 -2.26 24.42
CA THR A 205 -12.74 -1.24 24.94
C THR A 205 -14.20 -1.73 25.04
N GLY A 206 -14.75 -1.71 26.26
CA GLY A 206 -16.06 -2.29 26.61
C GLY A 206 -15.97 -3.60 27.41
N ASP A 207 -14.83 -4.30 27.36
CA ASP A 207 -14.55 -5.46 28.20
C ASP A 207 -14.20 -5.04 29.64
N THR A 208 -14.23 -6.00 30.57
CA THR A 208 -13.85 -5.78 31.96
C THR A 208 -12.38 -6.11 32.20
N CYS A 209 -11.72 -5.29 33.03
CA CYS A 209 -10.37 -5.56 33.49
C CYS A 209 -10.33 -6.87 34.27
N GLN A 210 -9.56 -7.84 33.76
CA GLN A 210 -9.41 -9.15 34.40
C GLN A 210 -8.45 -9.13 35.60
N MET A 211 -7.62 -8.08 35.73
CA MET A 211 -6.72 -7.88 36.86
C MET A 211 -6.45 -6.40 37.11
N SER A 212 -6.07 -6.05 38.34
CA SER A 212 -5.63 -4.68 38.66
C SER A 212 -4.22 -4.41 38.14
N GLY A 213 -4.02 -3.28 37.48
CA GLY A 213 -2.71 -2.88 37.00
C GLY A 213 -2.73 -1.75 35.98
N ILE A 214 -1.59 -1.55 35.33
CA ILE A 214 -1.40 -0.54 34.30
C ILE A 214 -1.64 -1.18 32.94
N TYR A 215 -2.51 -0.53 32.15
CA TYR A 215 -2.83 -0.91 30.79
C TYR A 215 -2.54 0.25 29.84
N VAL A 216 -2.07 -0.07 28.63
CA VAL A 216 -1.84 0.92 27.58
C VAL A 216 -2.75 0.67 26.38
N PRO A 217 -3.31 1.74 25.79
CA PRO A 217 -4.12 1.61 24.59
C PRO A 217 -3.25 1.24 23.39
N VAL A 218 -3.72 0.25 22.63
CA VAL A 218 -3.16 -0.21 21.37
C VAL A 218 -4.19 0.06 20.27
N PHE A 219 -3.75 0.76 19.24
CA PHE A 219 -4.63 1.24 18.16
C PHE A 219 -4.40 0.47 16.86
N PRO A 220 -5.46 0.12 16.12
CA PRO A 220 -5.36 -0.40 14.75
C PRO A 220 -4.58 0.50 13.79
N ASN A 221 -4.60 1.81 14.05
CA ASN A 221 -3.88 2.82 13.27
C ASN A 221 -2.92 3.59 14.18
N GLU A 222 -1.77 2.99 14.50
CA GLU A 222 -0.81 3.57 15.45
C GLU A 222 -0.29 4.94 15.02
N GLU A 223 -0.19 5.23 13.73
CA GLU A 223 0.29 6.52 13.22
C GLU A 223 -0.72 7.64 13.49
N LYS A 224 -2.01 7.37 13.29
CA LYS A 224 -3.11 8.30 13.60
C LYS A 224 -3.18 8.62 15.10
N PHE A 225 -2.77 7.69 15.94
CA PHE A 225 -2.78 7.83 17.41
C PHE A 225 -1.36 7.89 18.01
N ALA A 226 -0.35 8.27 17.21
CA ALA A 226 1.03 8.33 17.68
C ALA A 226 1.20 9.34 18.83
N TRP A 227 0.38 10.39 18.85
CA TRP A 227 0.28 11.37 19.95
C TRP A 227 -0.24 10.73 21.25
N VAL A 228 -1.08 9.70 21.18
CA VAL A 228 -1.58 8.99 22.37
C VAL A 228 -0.44 8.23 23.06
N LYS A 229 0.55 7.74 22.30
CA LYS A 229 1.76 7.10 22.87
C LYS A 229 2.62 8.07 23.69
N GLN A 230 2.44 9.37 23.55
CA GLN A 230 3.16 10.41 24.30
C GLN A 230 2.37 10.93 25.51
N ALA A 231 1.10 10.54 25.65
CA ALA A 231 0.23 11.04 26.70
C ALA A 231 0.42 10.30 28.04
N THR A 232 0.10 10.98 29.14
CA THR A 232 0.18 10.57 30.57
C THR A 232 -0.55 9.28 30.98
N TRP A 233 -1.19 8.59 30.04
CA TRP A 233 -2.13 7.49 30.25
C TRP A 233 -1.38 6.18 30.49
N LYS A 234 -0.08 6.14 30.16
CA LYS A 234 0.85 5.05 30.50
C LYS A 234 0.98 4.77 32.01
N ASN A 235 0.50 5.67 32.85
CA ASN A 235 0.52 5.54 34.31
C ASN A 235 -0.88 5.41 34.92
N GLN A 236 -1.95 5.32 34.11
CA GLN A 236 -3.29 5.11 34.65
C GLN A 236 -3.42 3.66 35.13
N GLU A 237 -3.87 3.56 36.37
CA GLU A 237 -4.12 2.30 37.04
C GLU A 237 -5.60 1.94 36.90
N TYR A 238 -5.87 0.69 36.57
CA TYR A 238 -7.22 0.16 36.44
C TYR A 238 -7.42 -0.94 37.47
N GLY A 239 -8.53 -0.87 38.20
CA GLY A 239 -8.94 -1.92 39.13
C GLY A 239 -9.54 -3.12 38.41
N MET A 240 -9.40 -4.31 38.99
CA MET A 240 -10.13 -5.51 38.57
C MET A 240 -11.64 -5.24 38.54
N ALA A 241 -12.33 -5.76 37.51
CA ALA A 241 -13.75 -5.53 37.23
C ALA A 241 -14.17 -4.08 36.94
N ALA A 242 -13.24 -3.12 36.90
CA ALA A 242 -13.50 -1.83 36.26
C ALA A 242 -13.69 -2.04 34.75
N GLY A 243 -14.58 -1.26 34.12
CA GLY A 243 -14.57 -1.14 32.67
C GLY A 243 -13.32 -0.39 32.23
N TYR A 244 -12.71 -0.77 31.11
CA TYR A 244 -11.67 0.07 30.51
C TYR A 244 -12.24 1.48 30.26
N PRO A 245 -11.48 2.54 30.53
CA PRO A 245 -11.98 3.90 30.81
C PRO A 245 -12.68 4.59 29.63
N PHE A 246 -12.56 4.05 28.42
CA PHE A 246 -13.20 4.59 27.23
C PHE A 246 -13.98 3.45 26.58
N GLN A 247 -15.28 3.65 26.34
CA GLN A 247 -16.10 2.80 25.46
C GLN A 247 -15.72 2.94 23.98
N SER A 248 -14.87 3.92 23.67
CA SER A 248 -14.12 4.12 22.43
C SER A 248 -13.28 5.40 22.59
N PHE A 249 -12.15 5.52 21.90
CA PHE A 249 -11.35 6.75 22.00
C PHE A 249 -11.98 7.82 21.11
N PRO A 250 -12.52 8.91 21.70
CA PRO A 250 -13.03 10.01 20.89
C PRO A 250 -11.83 10.67 20.22
N TRP A 251 -11.89 10.77 18.91
CA TRP A 251 -10.96 11.60 18.16
C TRP A 251 -11.78 12.55 17.31
N HIS A 252 -11.38 13.81 17.31
CA HIS A 252 -11.98 14.77 16.42
C HIS A 252 -11.51 14.44 15.02
N ASN A 253 -12.41 13.96 14.17
CA ASN A 253 -12.07 13.70 12.78
C ASN A 253 -12.00 15.04 12.04
N PRO A 254 -10.80 15.52 11.66
CA PRO A 254 -10.67 16.78 10.95
C PRO A 254 -11.27 16.74 9.53
N LYS A 255 -11.66 15.54 9.06
CA LYS A 255 -12.34 15.31 7.78
C LYS A 255 -13.84 15.55 7.89
N THR A 256 -14.47 15.03 8.93
CA THR A 256 -15.93 15.13 9.09
C THR A 256 -16.34 16.26 10.01
N GLY A 257 -15.40 16.87 10.75
CA GLY A 257 -15.69 17.85 11.80
C GLY A 257 -16.43 17.24 12.99
N HIS A 258 -16.61 15.92 13.01
CA HIS A 258 -17.32 15.19 14.04
C HIS A 258 -16.35 14.43 14.93
N THR A 259 -16.75 14.24 16.18
CA THR A 259 -16.07 13.29 17.06
C THR A 259 -16.44 11.90 16.60
N GLU A 260 -15.43 11.16 16.15
CA GLU A 260 -15.54 9.76 15.80
C GLU A 260 -14.88 8.91 16.87
N TYR A 261 -15.21 7.63 16.85
CA TYR A 261 -14.87 6.70 17.91
C TYR A 261 -14.09 5.54 17.31
N GLU A 262 -12.81 5.44 17.66
CA GLU A 262 -11.96 4.35 17.20
C GLU A 262 -12.02 3.19 18.20
N PRO A 263 -12.15 1.93 17.73
CA PRO A 263 -11.93 0.78 18.60
C PRO A 263 -10.50 0.77 19.16
N VAL A 264 -10.39 0.61 20.48
CA VAL A 264 -9.10 0.53 21.19
C VAL A 264 -8.96 -0.81 21.89
N TYR A 265 -7.76 -1.40 21.75
CA TYR A 265 -7.34 -2.61 22.43
C TYR A 265 -6.46 -2.25 23.62
N TRP A 266 -6.39 -3.10 24.64
CA TRP A 266 -5.70 -2.78 25.88
C TRP A 266 -4.63 -3.81 26.22
N GLN A 267 -3.37 -3.39 26.23
CA GLN A 267 -2.25 -4.24 26.60
C GLN A 267 -1.90 -4.06 28.07
N PHE A 268 -1.87 -5.16 28.81
CA PHE A 268 -1.37 -5.17 30.19
C PHE A 268 0.14 -4.93 30.22
N VAL A 269 0.59 -4.00 31.05
CA VAL A 269 2.01 -3.63 31.17
C VAL A 269 2.61 -4.18 32.45
N ARG A 270 1.97 -3.91 33.60
CA ARG A 270 2.44 -4.38 34.91
C ARG A 270 1.33 -4.31 35.96
N LYS A 271 1.50 -5.08 37.03
CA LYS A 271 0.66 -5.00 38.22
C LYS A 271 0.83 -3.64 38.91
N SER A 272 -0.21 -3.20 39.59
CA SER A 272 -0.15 -2.05 40.50
C SER A 272 0.91 -2.28 41.58
N ALA A 273 1.68 -1.24 41.90
CA ALA A 273 2.47 -1.24 43.12
C ALA A 273 1.48 -1.01 44.27
N VAL A 274 1.24 -2.07 45.05
CA VAL A 274 0.51 -1.98 46.32
C VAL A 274 1.30 -1.13 47.30
#